data_AF-S7P612-F1
#
_entry.id   AF-S7P612-F1
#
_cell.length_a   1.000
_cell.length_b   1.000
_cell.length_c   1.000
_cell.angle_alpha   90.00
_cell.angle_beta   90.00
_cell.angle_gamma   90.00
#
_symmetry.space_group_name_H-M   'P 1'
#
loop_
_entity.id
_entity.type
_entity.pdbx_description
1 polymer ?
#
loop_
_entity_poly.entity_id
_entity_poly.type
_entity_poly.pdbx_seq_one_letter_code
_entity_poly.pdbx_strand_id
1 'polypeptide(L)' 'MEAALAWERNLNQALVELQALGSTCADPHLCDFLENHFLDEQVKLMKKMGNT' A
#
# COMPACT_ATOMS: atom_id res chain seq x y z
N MET A 1 -2.59 14.08 -14.00
CA MET A 1 -1.62 13.35 -13.16
C MET A 1 -2.00 13.44 -11.67
N GLU A 2 -2.41 14.62 -11.18
CA GLU A 2 -2.85 14.81 -9.78
C GLU A 2 -3.96 13.88 -9.31
N ALA A 3 -4.97 13.59 -10.15
CA ALA A 3 -6.04 12.66 -9.78
C ALA A 3 -5.54 11.23 -9.55
N ALA A 4 -4.60 10.74 -10.37
CA ALA A 4 -3.99 9.42 -10.20
C ALA A 4 -3.10 9.38 -8.95
N LEU A 5 -2.34 10.45 -8.68
CA LEU A 5 -1.53 10.59 -7.46
C LEU A 5 -2.38 10.63 -6.19
N ALA A 6 -3.53 11.32 -6.21
CA ALA A 6 -4.46 11.33 -5.10
C ALA A 6 -5.09 9.95 -4.85
N TRP A 7 -5.40 9.23 -5.94
CA TRP A 7 -5.94 7.88 -5.86
C TRP A 7 -4.91 6.88 -5.28
N GLU A 8 -3.67 6.97 -5.72
CA GLU A 8 -2.56 6.13 -5.23
C GLU A 8 -2.21 6.40 -3.77
N ARG A 9 -2.24 7.67 -3.33
CA ARG A 9 -2.12 8.03 -1.90
C ARG A 9 -3.25 7.43 -1.07
N ASN A 10 -4.49 7.53 -1.53
CA ASN A 10 -5.63 6.92 -0.84
C ASN A 10 -5.51 5.40 -0.79
N LEU A 11 -5.05 4.76 -1.87
CA LEU A 11 -4.82 3.31 -1.91
C LEU A 11 -3.72 2.90 -0.91
N ASN A 12 -2.63 3.66 -0.82
CA ASN A 12 -1.56 3.42 0.15
C ASN A 12 -2.05 3.54 1.60
N GLN A 13 -2.84 4.59 1.87
CA GLN A 13 -3.43 4.80 3.19
C GLN A 13 -4.33 3.62 3.58
N ALA A 14 -5.20 3.18 2.67
CA ALA A 14 -6.08 2.03 2.90
C ALA A 14 -5.32 0.72 3.11
N LEU A 15 -4.21 0.50 2.39
CA LEU A 15 -3.36 -0.69 2.56
C LEU A 15 -2.66 -0.70 3.93
N VAL A 16 -2.14 0.45 4.39
CA VAL A 16 -1.52 0.58 5.71
C VAL A 16 -2.55 0.35 6.82
N GLU A 17 -3.75 0.90 6.67
CA GLU A 17 -4.85 0.67 7.62
C GLU A 17 -5.28 -0.80 7.65
N LEU A 18 -5.33 -1.46 6.50
CA LEU A 18 -5.65 -2.88 6.41
C LEU A 18 -4.55 -3.75 7.03
N GLN A 19 -3.27 -3.40 6.88
CA GLN A 19 -2.17 -4.09 7.55
C GLN A 19 -2.23 -3.90 9.07
N ALA A 20 -2.53 -2.69 9.54
CA ALA A 20 -2.72 -2.42 10.97
C ALA A 20 -3.90 -3.23 11.55
N LEU A 21 -4.99 -3.36 10.78
CA LEU A 21 -6.14 -4.20 11.15
C LEU A 21 -5.77 -5.68 11.16
N GLY A 22 -5.04 -6.17 10.14
CA GLY A 22 -4.55 -7.55 10.06
C GLY A 22 -3.60 -7.92 11.19
N SER A 23 -2.73 -6.98 11.58
CA SER A 23 -1.83 -7.11 12.73
C SER A 23 -2.62 -7.16 14.04
N THR A 24 -3.69 -6.36 14.18
CA THR A 24 -4.60 -6.39 15.34
C THR A 24 -5.41 -7.68 15.40
N CYS A 25 -5.83 -8.21 14.25
CA CYS A 25 -6.51 -9.50 14.14
C CYS A 25 -5.58 -10.71 14.29
N ALA A 26 -4.26 -10.49 14.46
CA ALA A 26 -3.23 -11.51 14.54
C ALA A 26 -3.32 -12.53 13.38
N ASP A 27 -3.61 -12.05 12.17
CA ASP A 27 -3.54 -12.86 10.95
C ASP A 27 -2.19 -12.60 10.25
N PRO A 28 -1.15 -13.38 10.57
CA PRO A 28 0.17 -13.22 9.97
C PRO A 28 0.15 -13.47 8.46
N HIS A 29 -0.78 -14.26 7.93
CA HIS A 29 -0.86 -14.54 6.49
C HIS A 29 -1.39 -13.31 5.73
N LEU A 30 -2.37 -12.61 6.31
CA LEU A 30 -2.87 -11.36 5.75
C LEU A 30 -1.80 -10.26 5.78
N CYS A 31 -1.05 -10.13 6.89
CA CYS A 31 0.06 -9.18 6.98
C CYS A 31 1.17 -9.48 5.96
N ASP A 32 1.64 -10.74 5.87
CA ASP A 32 2.71 -11.13 4.93
C ASP A 32 2.31 -10.89 3.47
N PHE A 33 1.04 -11.15 3.14
CA PHE A 33 0.51 -10.91 1.80
C PHE A 33 0.47 -9.41 1.46
N LEU A 34 0.01 -8.57 2.38
CA LEU A 34 -0.04 -7.12 2.15
C LEU A 34 1.36 -6.51 2.03
N GLU A 35 2.31 -6.98 2.83
CA GLU A 35 3.67 -6.47 2.86
C GLU A 35 4.48 -6.89 1.63
N ASN A 36 4.46 -8.17 1.26
CA ASN A 36 5.23 -8.67 0.11
C ASN A 36 4.61 -8.33 -1.24
N HIS A 37 3.28 -8.30 -1.36
CA HIS A 37 2.61 -8.22 -2.66
C HIS A 37 2.09 -6.82 -3.01
N PHE A 38 1.75 -6.00 -2.03
CA PHE A 38 1.12 -4.70 -2.27
C PHE A 38 2.00 -3.51 -1.90
N LEU A 39 2.61 -3.52 -0.71
CA LEU A 39 3.44 -2.40 -0.25
C LEU A 39 4.69 -2.20 -1.11
N ASP A 40 5.41 -3.26 -1.47
CA ASP A 40 6.63 -3.14 -2.28
C ASP A 40 6.34 -2.63 -3.71
N GLU A 41 5.25 -3.10 -4.32
CA GLU A 41 4.81 -2.66 -5.64
C GLU A 41 4.30 -1.21 -5.64
N GLN A 42 3.55 -0.80 -4.61
CA GLN A 42 3.14 0.59 -4.39
C GLN A 42 4.33 1.54 -4.28
N VAL A 43 5.37 1.18 -3.52
CA VAL A 43 6.59 2.00 -3.38
C VAL A 43 7.31 2.16 -4.73
N LYS A 44 7.38 1.10 -5.55
CA LYS A 44 7.95 1.16 -6.90
C LYS A 44 7.12 2.08 -7.81
N LEU A 45 5.79 1.98 -7.76
CA LEU A 45 4.87 2.78 -8.56
C LEU A 45 4.96 4.27 -8.20
N MET A 46 4.98 4.59 -6.90
CA MET A 46 5.19 5.95 -6.42
C MET A 46 6.55 6.53 -6.85
N LYS A 47 7.64 5.75 -6.73
CA LYS A 47 8.97 6.20 -7.19
C LYS A 47 8.98 6.49 -8.68
N LYS A 48 8.29 5.67 -9.49
CA LYS A 48 8.18 5.87 -10.94
C LYS A 48 7.37 7.13 -11.29
N MET A 49 6.28 7.39 -10.57
CA MET A 49 5.44 8.58 -10.77
C MET A 49 6.11 9.87 -10.28
N GLY A 50 6.87 9.85 -9.18
CA GLY A 50 7.58 11.02 -8.67
C GLY A 50 8.79 11.45 -9.51
N ASN A 51 9.25 10.57 -10.41
CA ASN A 51 10.33 10.83 -11.36
C ASN A 51 9.83 11.32 -12.73
N THR A 52 8.51 11.52 -12.89
CA THR A 52 7.85 12.02 -14.10
C THR A 52 7.37 13.45 -13.87
#